data_AF-A0A431U1G1-F1
#
_entry.id   AF-A0A431U1G1-F1
#
_cell.length_a   1.000
_cell.length_b   1.000
_cell.length_c   1.000
_cell.angle_alpha   90.00
_cell.angle_beta   90.00
_cell.angle_gamma   90.00
#
_symmetry.space_group_name_H-M   'P 1'
#
loop_
_entity.id
_entity.type
_entity.pdbx_description
1 polymer ?
#
loop_
_entity_poly.entity_id
_entity_poly.type
_entity_poly.pdbx_seq_one_letter_code
_entity_poly.pdbx_strand_id
1 'polypeptide(L)' 'MPPQVGKLLVVLGLGLALLGAIIWLGGGSLLGWFGRLPGDIRIERPGFRFYAPLASMLLVSLLLSALLWLIRRLGS' A
#
# COMPACT_ATOMS: atom_id res chain seq x y z
N MET A 1 -8.16 -5.66 -31.79
CA MET A 1 -8.50 -6.05 -30.40
C MET A 1 -8.97 -4.82 -29.66
N PRO A 2 -10.06 -4.89 -28.88
CA PRO A 2 -10.56 -3.73 -28.17
C PRO A 2 -9.47 -3.26 -27.18
N PRO A 3 -8.99 -1.99 -27.23
CA PRO A 3 -7.98 -1.49 -26.30
C PRO A 3 -8.40 -1.64 -24.81
N GLN A 4 -9.68 -1.90 -24.55
CA GLN A 4 -10.24 -2.25 -23.25
C GLN A 4 -9.55 -3.46 -22.61
N VAL A 5 -9.21 -4.51 -23.39
CA VAL A 5 -8.60 -5.73 -22.84
C VAL A 5 -7.17 -5.46 -22.36
N GLY A 6 -6.39 -4.68 -23.12
CA GLY A 6 -5.03 -4.29 -22.72
C GLY A 6 -5.03 -3.41 -21.46
N LYS A 7 -5.96 -2.46 -21.37
CA LYS A 7 -6.14 -1.63 -20.16
C LYS A 7 -6.49 -2.46 -18.93
N LEU A 8 -7.37 -3.45 -19.07
CA LEU A 8 -7.76 -4.36 -17.99
C LEU A 8 -6.56 -5.18 -17.48
N LEU A 9 -5.74 -5.70 -18.39
CA LEU A 9 -4.53 -6.46 -18.04
C LEU A 9 -3.52 -5.61 -17.26
N VAL A 10 -3.34 -4.33 -17.62
CA VAL A 10 -2.45 -3.41 -16.90
C VAL A 10 -2.94 -3.16 -15.47
N VAL A 11 -4.24 -2.92 -15.29
CA VAL A 11 -4.82 -2.71 -13.94
C VAL A 11 -4.69 -3.97 -13.08
N LEU A 12 -4.99 -5.15 -13.64
CA LEU A 12 -4.86 -6.42 -12.92
C LEU A 12 -3.40 -6.72 -12.55
N GLY A 13 -2.46 -6.48 -13.47
CA GLY A 13 -1.03 -6.66 -13.22
C GLY A 13 -0.51 -5.76 -12.11
N LEU A 14 -0.91 -4.48 -12.11
CA LEU A 14 -0.56 -3.55 -11.04
C LEU A 14 -1.18 -3.94 -9.69
N GLY A 15 -2.45 -4.37 -9.69
CA GLY A 15 -3.12 -4.87 -8.50
C GLY A 15 -2.42 -6.10 -7.90
N LEU A 16 -2.01 -7.05 -8.74
CA LEU A 16 -1.26 -8.24 -8.32
C LEU A 16 0.14 -7.90 -7.81
N ALA A 17 0.86 -6.99 -8.47
CA ALA A 17 2.17 -6.54 -8.00
C ALA A 17 2.08 -5.86 -6.63
N LEU A 18 1.03 -5.08 -6.42
CA LEU A 18 0.67 -4.46 -5.13
C LEU A 18 0.45 -5.50 -4.03
N LEU A 19 -0.40 -6.48 -4.32
CA LEU A 19 -0.73 -7.57 -3.39
C LEU A 19 0.52 -8.39 -3.06
N GLY A 20 1.33 -8.69 -4.08
CA GLY A 20 2.62 -9.36 -3.93
C GLY A 20 3.61 -8.56 -3.09
N ALA A 21 3.69 -7.24 -3.29
CA ALA A 21 4.54 -6.36 -2.48
C ALA A 21 4.10 -6.31 -1.01
N ILE A 22 2.80 -6.26 -0.75
CA ILE A 22 2.24 -6.31 0.62
C ILE A 22 2.60 -7.64 1.30
N ILE A 23 2.46 -8.76 0.59
CA ILE A 23 2.79 -10.09 1.13
C ILE A 23 4.29 -10.26 1.33
N TRP A 24 5.11 -9.81 0.37
CA TRP A 24 6.57 -9.91 0.41
C TRP A 24 7.18 -9.06 1.53
N LEU A 25 6.77 -7.78 1.63
CA LEU A 25 7.18 -6.89 2.72
C LEU A 25 6.55 -7.31 4.07
N GLY A 26 5.45 -8.06 4.03
CA GLY A 26 4.74 -8.59 5.20
C GLY A 26 5.36 -9.83 5.85
N GLY A 27 6.34 -10.48 5.21
CA GLY A 27 7.34 -11.36 5.84
C GLY A 27 6.90 -12.46 6.83
N GLY A 28 5.63 -12.87 6.85
CA GLY A 28 5.10 -13.91 7.77
C GLY A 28 4.16 -13.42 8.88
N SER A 29 4.00 -12.12 9.06
CA SER A 29 2.93 -11.53 9.88
C SER A 29 2.35 -10.34 9.11
N LEU A 30 1.17 -10.54 8.51
CA LEU A 30 0.48 -9.56 7.65
C LEU A 30 0.38 -8.14 8.26
N LEU A 31 0.48 -8.01 9.59
CA LEU A 31 0.42 -6.75 10.35
C LEU A 31 1.67 -6.44 11.19
N GLY A 32 2.71 -7.29 11.18
CA GLY A 32 3.89 -7.13 12.05
C GLY A 32 4.81 -5.96 11.68
N TRP A 33 4.71 -5.46 10.46
CA TRP A 33 5.48 -4.36 9.86
C TRP A 33 4.71 -3.03 9.85
N PHE A 34 3.39 -3.08 10.01
CA PHE A 34 2.52 -1.91 10.02
C PHE A 34 2.72 -1.15 11.33
N GLY A 35 3.30 0.05 11.28
CA GLY A 35 3.77 0.78 12.46
C GLY A 35 5.23 0.52 12.85
N ARG A 36 6.00 -0.21 12.02
CA ARG A 36 7.44 -0.47 12.21
C ARG A 36 8.32 0.01 11.05
N LEU A 37 7.75 0.70 10.07
CA LEU A 37 8.56 1.28 8.99
C LEU A 37 9.44 2.41 9.55
N PRO A 38 10.65 2.62 9.00
CA PRO A 38 11.44 3.81 9.31
C PRO A 38 10.60 5.06 9.01
N GLY A 39 10.22 5.81 10.05
CA GLY A 39 9.29 6.93 9.97
C GLY A 39 7.97 6.74 10.74
N ASP A 40 7.65 5.52 11.18
CA ASP A 40 6.58 5.28 12.15
C ASP A 40 7.09 5.63 13.56
N ILE A 41 6.33 6.46 14.28
CA ILE A 41 6.73 6.95 15.61
C ILE A 41 6.23 5.95 16.66
N ARG A 42 7.16 5.30 17.34
CA ARG A 42 6.88 4.43 18.49
C ARG A 42 7.58 4.98 19.72
N ILE A 43 6.80 5.45 20.68
CA ILE A 43 7.31 5.97 21.95
C ILE A 43 6.87 5.00 23.03
N GLU A 44 7.82 4.23 23.58
CA GLU A 44 7.59 3.35 24.72
C GLU A 44 8.26 3.92 25.96
N ARG A 45 7.46 4.18 26.99
CA ARG A 45 7.92 4.63 28.30
C ARG A 45 7.22 3.77 29.38
N PRO A 46 7.78 3.66 30.59
CA PRO A 46 7.10 2.99 31.70
C PRO A 46 5.73 3.67 31.94
N GLY A 47 4.63 2.92 31.75
CA GLY A 47 3.27 3.43 31.90
C GLY A 47 2.66 4.15 30.68
N PHE A 48 3.39 4.37 29.58
CA PHE A 48 2.88 5.04 28.38
C PHE A 48 3.41 4.42 27.09
N ARG A 49 2.50 4.07 26.18
CA ARG A 49 2.86 3.56 24.85
C ARG A 49 2.09 4.35 23.80
N PHE A 50 2.81 5.01 22.90
CA PHE A 50 2.23 5.74 21.77
C PHE A 50 2.76 5.19 20.45
N TYR A 51 1.84 4.94 19.52
CA TYR A 51 2.11 4.39 18.21
C TYR A 51 1.44 5.30 17.15
N ALA A 52 2.25 5.92 16.29
CA ALA A 52 1.76 6.69 15.15
C ALA A 52 2.38 6.19 13.84
N PRO A 53 1.63 5.41 13.04
CA PRO A 53 2.12 4.81 11.81
C PRO A 53 2.08 5.80 10.62
N LEU A 54 2.76 6.94 10.75
CA LEU A 54 2.71 8.05 9.78
C LEU A 54 3.24 7.65 8.40
N ALA A 55 4.37 6.94 8.35
CA ALA A 55 4.97 6.51 7.09
C ALA A 55 4.10 5.45 6.41
N SER A 56 3.56 4.51 7.19
CA SER A 56 2.61 3.51 6.70
C SER A 56 1.35 4.15 6.10
N MET A 57 0.75 5.13 6.78
CA MET A 57 -0.45 5.84 6.29
C MET A 57 -0.19 6.64 5.02
N LEU A 58 0.96 7.31 4.94
CA LEU A 58 1.39 8.04 3.74
C LEU A 58 1.55 7.11 2.54
N LEU A 59 2.21 5.96 2.74
CA LEU A 59 2.42 4.97 1.70
C LEU A 59 1.08 4.47 1.16
N VAL A 60 0.16 4.07 2.06
CA VAL A 60 -1.18 3.60 1.70
C VAL A 60 -1.97 4.66 0.93
N SER A 61 -1.93 5.92 1.38
CA SER A 61 -2.62 7.03 0.73
C SER A 61 -2.09 7.29 -0.68
N LEU A 62 -0.75 7.30 -0.85
CA LEU A 62 -0.11 7.49 -2.16
C LEU A 62 -0.50 6.36 -3.12
N LEU A 63 -0.54 5.13 -2.62
CA LEU A 63 -0.88 3.95 -3.40
C LEU A 63 -2.34 3.94 -3.85
N LEU A 64 -3.28 4.21 -2.95
CA LEU A 64 -4.69 4.38 -3.28
C LEU A 64 -4.89 5.52 -4.27
N SER A 65 -4.20 6.64 -4.08
CA SER A 65 -4.28 7.79 -4.98
C SER A 65 -3.78 7.44 -6.38
N ALA A 66 -2.65 6.74 -6.49
CA ALA A 66 -2.08 6.28 -7.76
C ALA A 66 -3.01 5.29 -8.46
N LEU A 67 -3.61 4.35 -7.72
CA LEU A 67 -4.56 3.39 -8.27
C LEU A 67 -5.83 4.08 -8.78
N LEU A 68 -6.43 4.98 -7.99
CA LEU A 68 -7.61 5.75 -8.39
C LEU A 68 -7.32 6.65 -9.59
N TRP A 69 -6.15 7.30 -9.61
CA TRP A 69 -5.70 8.09 -10.76
C TRP A 69 -5.59 7.25 -12.02
N LEU A 70 -5.00 6.06 -11.91
CA LEU A 70 -4.84 5.15 -13.04
C LEU A 70 -6.18 4.63 -13.54
N ILE A 71 -7.09 4.24 -12.65
CA ILE A 71 -8.46 3.83 -13.01
C ILE A 71 -9.19 4.96 -13.72
N ARG A 72 -9.13 6.20 -13.20
CA ARG A 72 -9.76 7.37 -13.85
C ARG A 72 -9.19 7.62 -15.24
N ARG A 73 -7.87 7.48 -15.41
CA ARG A 73 -7.20 7.75 -16.69
C ARG A 73 -7.37 6.63 -17.72
N LEU A 74 -7.52 5.38 -17.28
CA LEU A 74 -7.76 4.25 -18.17
C LEU A 74 -9.25 4.04 -18.47
N GLY A 75 -10.15 4.44 -17.57
CA GLY A 75 -11.60 4.37 -17.74
C GLY A 75 -12.18 5.43 -18.68
N SER A 76 -11.45 6.52 -18.92
CA SER A 76 -11.66 7.47 -20.03
C SER A 76 -10.97 7.01 -21.32
#